data_AF-A0A916T3V9-F1
#
_entry.id   AF-A0A916T3V9-F1
#
_cell.length_a   1.000
_cell.length_b   1.000
_cell.length_c   1.000
_cell.angle_alpha   90.00
_cell.angle_beta   90.00
_cell.angle_gamma   90.00
#
_symmetry.space_group_name_H-M   'P 1'
#
loop_
_entity.id
_entity.type
_entity.pdbx_description
1 polymer ?
#
loop_
_entity_poly.entity_id
_entity_poly.type
_entity_poly.pdbx_seq_one_letter_code
_entity_poly.pdbx_strand_id
1 'polypeptide(L)'
;MRAVVSALAVTAVAGSLLAGCGSDKRSGLEKVADSYASALEKRDASKAANLTTSPVQAGEAIDATLRGVDPERVDVEIANPVSYSDGSGSFTLKTTWDIGTTPHAGADAPHRTFVTTSQATARHLSAGWRLQWNPSLIYPGLQPGGSLQVIDTDAKPVPKVVAADRSTWMAQQPVNTVTIAFSKTPDPVGSARALSADLAPVAPAITTEVIRKAGAAANGAPATVVSLRDDDLAALPNDPATIPGVAVTKGSDLLVLDRRLNTPLSAGVKAAWQDIRDATSGWQARMVNPNAAPVIIDQQQGKPGPNLTTTFDPNTQLVLEDSVVEVAQPAAMMVLNATTGGIQAAAFNSAASAGDLSLTDSYLVGRTLDPVRAAIDAGANGDDKKRGAITDTLGLGLSFQVPGVQAVGQTVQASSSTSSMSVVPVSFDKSDPKSTMLGMGALGLAIAQGKTVLPSFVTVGKTKVTGGDPGTVDPKVNAAINAAMKTTAATGDASDLVDAPGLRALVGTNGPQGPGWFLGIQGNRVVVIYCEGEKSGTASLAVAQRYFREMR
;
A
#
# COMPACT_ATOMS: atom_id res chain seq x y z
N MET A 1 85.38 2.58 -15.58
CA MET A 1 86.09 3.87 -15.74
C MET A 1 85.57 4.80 -14.64
N ARG A 2 86.38 5.09 -13.60
CA ARG A 2 87.14 6.35 -13.43
C ARG A 2 86.34 7.60 -13.84
N ALA A 3 86.24 8.70 -13.10
CA ALA A 3 86.54 9.12 -11.73
C ALA A 3 86.13 10.60 -11.66
N VAL A 4 85.51 11.03 -10.55
CA VAL A 4 85.77 12.28 -9.77
C VAL A 4 85.70 13.63 -10.54
N VAL A 5 84.96 14.65 -10.07
CA VAL A 5 85.44 15.69 -9.12
C VAL A 5 84.26 16.35 -8.39
N SER A 6 84.45 16.48 -7.08
CA SER A 6 83.64 17.19 -6.08
C SER A 6 83.86 18.71 -6.10
N ALA A 7 82.84 19.49 -5.70
CA ALA A 7 83.04 20.73 -4.95
C ALA A 7 81.79 21.05 -4.09
N LEU A 8 81.98 21.01 -2.77
CA LEU A 8 81.09 21.55 -1.75
C LEU A 8 81.26 23.08 -1.69
N ALA A 9 80.16 23.83 -1.64
CA ALA A 9 80.13 25.15 -1.01
C ALA A 9 78.75 25.42 -0.40
N VAL A 10 78.73 25.63 0.91
CA VAL A 10 77.59 25.99 1.75
C VAL A 10 77.25 27.46 1.51
N THR A 11 75.97 27.80 1.32
CA THR A 11 75.47 29.17 1.51
C THR A 11 74.04 29.13 2.05
N ALA A 12 73.82 29.86 3.14
CA ALA A 12 72.61 29.88 3.94
C ALA A 12 71.38 30.35 3.12
N VAL A 13 70.32 29.55 3.10
CA VAL A 13 69.00 29.97 2.61
C VAL A 13 68.24 30.57 3.79
N ALA A 14 68.16 31.90 3.81
CA ALA A 14 67.21 32.62 4.65
C ALA A 14 65.78 32.26 4.22
N GLY A 15 64.97 31.79 5.16
CA GLY A 15 63.57 31.48 4.95
C GLY A 15 62.77 32.71 4.53
N SER A 16 62.03 32.59 3.43
CA SER A 16 61.00 33.54 3.03
C SER A 16 59.66 32.81 3.06
N LEU A 17 58.90 33.04 4.13
CA LEU A 17 57.48 32.71 4.24
C LEU A 17 56.71 33.61 3.27
N LEU A 18 56.24 33.07 2.15
CA LEU A 18 55.24 33.72 1.32
C LEU A 18 53.86 33.46 1.93
N ALA A 19 53.43 34.36 2.81
CA ALA A 19 52.03 34.55 3.15
C ALA A 19 51.30 35.12 1.92
N GLY A 20 50.72 34.24 1.10
CA GLY A 20 49.85 34.62 0.00
C GLY A 20 48.49 35.11 0.51
N CYS A 21 48.40 36.40 0.84
CA CYS A 21 47.12 37.11 0.99
C CYS A 21 46.49 37.34 -0.39
N GLY A 22 45.64 36.41 -0.85
CA GLY A 22 44.75 36.67 -1.98
C GLY A 22 43.57 37.54 -1.54
N SER A 23 43.54 38.81 -1.95
CA SER A 23 42.40 39.69 -1.72
C SER A 23 41.22 39.26 -2.61
N ASP A 24 40.11 38.85 -1.98
CA ASP A 24 38.88 38.48 -2.67
C ASP A 24 38.27 39.70 -3.38
N LYS A 25 38.38 39.74 -4.71
CA LYS A 25 38.00 40.88 -5.59
C LYS A 25 36.48 41.07 -5.77
N ARG A 26 35.64 40.24 -5.15
CA ARG A 26 34.18 40.31 -5.26
C ARG A 26 33.61 41.56 -4.57
N SER A 27 32.65 42.19 -5.23
CA SER A 27 31.85 43.31 -4.71
C SER A 27 31.01 42.90 -3.49
N GLY A 28 30.58 43.88 -2.68
CA GLY A 28 29.69 43.61 -1.54
C GLY A 28 28.33 43.03 -1.97
N LEU A 29 27.85 43.38 -3.16
CA LEU A 29 26.65 42.81 -3.79
C LEU A 29 26.83 41.32 -4.07
N GLU A 30 27.94 40.95 -4.74
CA GLU A 30 28.23 39.54 -5.04
C GLU A 30 28.36 38.71 -3.76
N LYS A 31 29.02 39.23 -2.72
CA LYS A 31 29.16 38.51 -1.44
C LYS A 31 27.82 38.25 -0.74
N VAL A 32 26.90 39.22 -0.72
CA VAL A 32 25.57 38.99 -0.11
C VAL A 32 24.72 38.05 -0.96
N ALA A 33 24.85 38.14 -2.28
CA ALA A 33 24.13 37.27 -3.22
C ALA A 33 24.63 35.81 -3.08
N ASP A 34 25.95 35.58 -3.07
CA ASP A 34 26.58 34.28 -2.85
C ASP A 34 26.19 33.69 -1.49
N SER A 35 26.13 34.52 -0.45
CA SER A 35 25.73 34.10 0.90
C SER A 35 24.26 33.70 0.97
N TYR A 36 23.38 34.41 0.23
CA TYR A 36 21.95 34.09 0.14
C TYR A 36 21.74 32.80 -0.66
N ALA A 37 22.39 32.67 -1.82
CA ALA A 37 22.41 31.45 -2.62
C ALA A 37 22.87 30.25 -1.78
N SER A 38 24.03 30.36 -1.11
CA SER A 38 24.57 29.31 -0.25
C SER A 38 23.64 28.92 0.91
N ALA A 39 22.84 29.86 1.42
CA ALA A 39 21.86 29.57 2.47
C ALA A 39 20.66 28.80 1.92
N LEU A 40 20.16 29.14 0.74
CA LEU A 40 19.11 28.39 0.05
C LEU A 40 19.56 26.98 -0.37
N GLU A 41 20.77 26.84 -0.90
CA GLU A 41 21.36 25.53 -1.25
C GLU A 41 21.46 24.60 -0.04
N LYS A 42 21.74 25.18 1.14
CA LYS A 42 21.76 24.46 2.43
C LYS A 42 20.37 24.28 3.05
N ARG A 43 19.31 24.76 2.39
CA ARG A 43 17.92 24.75 2.87
C ARG A 43 17.79 25.44 4.25
N ASP A 44 18.63 26.45 4.50
CA ASP A 44 18.66 27.22 5.75
C ASP A 44 17.86 28.52 5.59
N ALA A 45 16.54 28.40 5.81
CA ALA A 45 15.61 29.52 5.70
C ALA A 45 15.98 30.69 6.62
N SER A 46 16.44 30.40 7.84
CA SER A 46 16.80 31.42 8.83
C SER A 46 18.00 32.24 8.39
N LYS A 47 19.03 31.57 7.87
CA LYS A 47 20.24 32.24 7.37
C LYS A 47 19.96 33.04 6.10
N ALA A 48 19.16 32.50 5.18
CA ALA A 48 18.75 33.22 3.98
C ALA A 48 17.96 34.48 4.35
N ALA A 49 17.02 34.36 5.29
CA ALA A 49 16.17 35.45 5.75
C ALA A 49 16.95 36.59 6.41
N ASN A 50 17.98 36.28 7.22
CA ASN A 50 18.82 37.27 7.89
C ASN A 50 19.65 38.14 6.92
N LEU A 51 19.76 37.74 5.65
CA LEU A 51 20.41 38.50 4.59
C LEU A 51 19.45 39.45 3.86
N THR A 52 18.18 39.48 4.25
CA THR A 52 17.15 40.33 3.66
C THR A 52 16.82 41.56 4.53
N THR A 53 16.11 42.53 3.97
CA THR A 53 15.60 43.71 4.70
C THR A 53 14.45 43.38 5.67
N SER A 54 13.85 42.19 5.60
CA SER A 54 12.71 41.80 6.44
C SER A 54 12.80 40.32 6.88
N PRO A 55 13.70 39.99 7.82
CA PRO A 55 14.03 38.60 8.15
C PRO A 55 12.84 37.74 8.63
N VAL A 56 11.90 38.30 9.40
CA VAL A 56 10.76 37.50 9.90
C VAL A 56 9.87 37.02 8.75
N GLN A 57 9.42 37.95 7.90
CA GLN A 57 8.57 37.62 6.74
C GLN A 57 9.31 36.78 5.70
N ALA A 58 10.62 37.04 5.52
CA ALA A 58 11.46 36.25 4.64
C ALA A 58 11.60 34.81 5.11
N GLY A 59 11.85 34.62 6.42
CA GLY A 59 12.00 33.31 7.03
C GLY A 59 10.73 32.48 6.85
N GLU A 60 9.57 33.05 7.14
CA GLU A 60 8.28 32.36 6.98
C GLU A 60 8.02 31.90 5.54
N ALA A 61 8.22 32.77 4.55
CA ALA A 61 7.93 32.44 3.15
C ALA A 61 8.96 31.47 2.54
N ILE A 62 10.24 31.62 2.88
CA ILE A 62 11.31 30.72 2.43
C ILE A 62 11.11 29.34 3.06
N ASP A 63 10.83 29.28 4.36
CA ASP A 63 10.58 28.03 5.07
C ASP A 63 9.32 27.32 4.55
N ALA A 64 8.22 28.05 4.32
CA ALA A 64 7.01 27.50 3.71
C ALA A 64 7.26 26.97 2.29
N THR A 65 8.14 27.61 1.52
CA THR A 65 8.53 27.15 0.18
C THR A 65 9.40 25.89 0.26
N LEU A 66 10.41 25.88 1.14
CA LEU A 66 11.26 24.70 1.34
C LEU A 66 10.45 23.49 1.81
N ARG A 67 9.50 23.68 2.72
CA ARG A 67 8.58 22.62 3.16
C ARG A 67 7.57 22.20 2.08
N GLY A 68 7.11 23.15 1.26
CA GLY A 68 6.14 22.88 0.21
C GLY A 68 6.73 22.17 -1.01
N VAL A 69 8.01 22.44 -1.32
CA VAL A 69 8.75 21.80 -2.41
C VAL A 69 9.42 20.51 -1.94
N ASP A 70 9.86 20.46 -0.68
CA ASP A 70 10.64 19.37 -0.06
C ASP A 70 11.80 18.87 -0.95
N PRO A 71 12.71 19.76 -1.39
CA PRO A 71 13.76 19.39 -2.34
C PRO A 71 14.85 18.54 -1.67
N GLU A 72 15.34 17.52 -2.36
CA GLU A 72 16.56 16.79 -1.98
C GLU A 72 17.79 17.68 -2.09
N ARG A 73 17.84 18.50 -3.15
CA ARG A 73 18.90 19.47 -3.43
C ARG A 73 18.33 20.74 -4.04
N VAL A 74 18.96 21.87 -3.71
CA VAL A 74 18.71 23.16 -4.33
C VAL A 74 20.04 23.67 -4.87
N ASP A 75 20.08 24.07 -6.14
CA ASP A 75 21.24 24.70 -6.77
C ASP A 75 20.87 26.12 -7.19
N VAL A 76 21.66 27.13 -6.80
CA VAL A 76 21.35 28.54 -7.06
C VAL A 76 22.43 29.19 -7.90
N GLU A 77 22.08 29.54 -9.14
CA GLU A 77 22.95 30.29 -10.05
C GLU A 77 22.61 31.79 -9.98
N ILE A 78 23.63 32.60 -9.75
CA ILE A 78 23.52 34.06 -9.75
C ILE A 78 23.95 34.57 -11.11
N ALA A 79 23.04 35.26 -11.80
CA ALA A 79 23.30 35.80 -13.13
C ALA A 79 23.21 37.33 -13.13
N ASN A 80 24.06 37.95 -13.94
CA ASN A 80 24.04 39.39 -14.23
C ASN A 80 24.05 40.31 -12.99
N PRO A 81 25.01 40.17 -12.05
CA PRO A 81 25.12 41.12 -10.94
C PRO A 81 25.55 42.50 -11.45
N VAL A 82 24.74 43.51 -11.13
CA VAL A 82 24.99 44.92 -11.47
C VAL A 82 24.93 45.75 -10.20
N SER A 83 26.03 46.45 -9.89
CA SER A 83 26.09 47.43 -8.81
C SER A 83 25.91 48.84 -9.35
N TYR A 84 25.12 49.66 -8.67
CA TYR A 84 24.86 51.05 -9.02
C TYR A 84 25.62 51.99 -8.07
N SER A 85 25.92 53.20 -8.54
CA SER A 85 26.68 54.21 -7.78
C SER A 85 25.93 54.74 -6.55
N ASP A 86 24.61 54.55 -6.48
CA ASP A 86 23.75 54.97 -5.37
C ASP A 86 23.73 53.97 -4.19
N GLY A 87 24.57 52.93 -4.24
CA GLY A 87 24.62 51.90 -3.20
C GLY A 87 23.50 50.86 -3.30
N SER A 88 22.84 50.77 -4.45
CA SER A 88 21.93 49.67 -4.79
C SER A 88 22.57 48.69 -5.77
N GLY A 89 21.95 47.53 -5.94
CA GLY A 89 22.36 46.53 -6.92
C GLY A 89 21.23 45.62 -7.31
N SER A 90 21.37 44.94 -8.46
CA SER A 90 20.41 43.96 -8.96
C SER A 90 21.12 42.74 -9.51
N PHE A 91 20.48 41.58 -9.42
CA PHE A 91 20.92 40.33 -10.01
C PHE A 91 19.74 39.40 -10.25
N THR A 92 19.92 38.43 -11.12
CA THR A 92 18.95 37.36 -11.37
C THR A 92 19.34 36.13 -10.55
N LEU A 93 18.35 35.54 -9.87
CA LEU A 93 18.48 34.25 -9.20
C LEU A 93 17.82 33.20 -10.07
N LYS A 94 18.58 32.20 -10.50
CA LYS A 94 18.07 31.01 -11.17
C LYS A 94 18.26 29.83 -10.23
N THR A 95 17.15 29.30 -9.72
CA THR A 95 17.16 28.22 -8.73
C THR A 95 16.66 26.94 -9.38
N THR A 96 17.49 25.90 -9.33
CA THR A 96 17.11 24.55 -9.73
C THR A 96 16.71 23.78 -8.49
N TRP A 97 15.49 23.27 -8.49
CA TRP A 97 14.93 22.47 -7.42
C TRP A 97 14.98 21.00 -7.84
N ASP A 98 15.75 20.21 -7.13
CA ASP A 98 15.83 18.76 -7.30
C ASP A 98 14.91 18.11 -6.27
N ILE A 99 13.80 17.54 -6.74
CA ILE A 99 12.73 16.96 -5.92
C ILE A 99 12.83 15.43 -5.88
N GLY A 100 14.05 14.93 -6.08
CA GLY A 100 14.38 13.53 -5.99
C GLY A 100 13.81 12.69 -7.12
N THR A 101 13.84 11.38 -6.92
CA THR A 101 13.38 10.41 -7.91
C THR A 101 11.87 10.17 -7.80
N THR A 102 11.29 9.50 -8.80
CA THR A 102 9.88 9.05 -8.71
C THR A 102 9.75 8.05 -7.55
N PRO A 103 8.67 8.08 -6.75
CA PRO A 103 8.47 7.09 -5.69
C PRO A 103 8.62 5.65 -6.18
N HIS A 104 9.23 4.79 -5.36
CA HIS A 104 9.51 3.37 -5.69
C HIS A 104 10.44 3.14 -6.89
N ALA A 105 11.01 4.19 -7.48
CA ALA A 105 12.03 4.03 -8.49
C ALA A 105 13.36 3.59 -7.83
N GLY A 106 14.14 2.78 -8.55
CA GLY A 106 15.45 2.35 -8.07
C GLY A 106 16.42 3.53 -7.90
N ALA A 107 17.53 3.30 -7.20
CA ALA A 107 18.54 4.35 -6.91
C ALA A 107 19.11 5.04 -8.17
N ASP A 108 19.05 4.38 -9.33
CA ASP A 108 19.54 4.90 -10.61
C ASP A 108 18.48 5.70 -11.40
N ALA A 109 17.29 5.91 -10.84
CA ALA A 109 16.23 6.64 -11.51
C ALA A 109 16.60 8.12 -11.72
N PRO A 110 16.17 8.74 -12.83
CA PRO A 110 16.47 10.14 -13.08
C PRO A 110 15.79 11.01 -12.01
N HIS A 111 16.55 11.97 -11.51
CA HIS A 111 16.04 13.01 -10.64
C HIS A 111 15.03 13.88 -11.40
N ARG A 112 13.95 14.23 -10.72
CA ARG A 112 12.94 15.17 -11.18
C ARG A 112 13.40 16.57 -10.78
N THR A 113 13.44 17.50 -11.71
CA THR A 113 13.89 18.87 -11.46
C THR A 113 12.96 19.89 -12.10
N PHE A 114 12.84 21.06 -11.48
CA PHE A 114 12.24 22.24 -12.08
C PHE A 114 13.08 23.49 -11.79
N VAL A 115 12.95 24.52 -12.61
CA VAL A 115 13.75 25.74 -12.51
C VAL A 115 12.85 26.94 -12.27
N THR A 116 13.21 27.76 -11.28
CA THR A 116 12.60 29.07 -11.06
C THR A 116 13.59 30.18 -11.38
N THR A 117 13.09 31.33 -11.80
CA THR A 117 13.90 32.53 -12.04
C THR A 117 13.24 33.74 -11.41
N SER A 118 13.97 34.47 -10.57
CA SER A 118 13.51 35.68 -9.91
C SER A 118 14.52 36.82 -10.08
N GLN A 119 14.04 38.05 -9.93
CA GLN A 119 14.88 39.25 -9.91
C GLN A 119 15.06 39.70 -8.47
N ALA A 120 16.31 39.87 -8.07
CA ALA A 120 16.69 40.35 -6.76
C ALA A 120 17.24 41.77 -6.86
N THR A 121 16.91 42.59 -5.87
CA THR A 121 17.57 43.87 -5.66
C THR A 121 18.18 43.88 -4.27
N ALA A 122 19.28 44.58 -4.10
CA ALA A 122 19.96 44.72 -2.82
C ALA A 122 20.34 46.17 -2.58
N ARG A 123 20.48 46.53 -1.30
CA ARG A 123 20.89 47.86 -0.87
C ARG A 123 21.98 47.77 0.19
N HIS A 124 22.92 48.69 0.13
CA HIS A 124 23.94 48.85 1.16
C HIS A 124 23.37 49.63 2.35
N LEU A 125 23.22 48.97 3.50
CA LEU A 125 22.78 49.57 4.75
C LEU A 125 23.96 49.76 5.71
N SER A 126 23.76 50.45 6.83
CA SER A 126 24.77 50.58 7.89
C SER A 126 25.24 49.23 8.45
N ALA A 127 24.38 48.21 8.42
CA ALA A 127 24.68 46.83 8.80
C ALA A 127 25.23 45.96 7.66
N GLY A 128 25.61 46.58 6.53
CA GLY A 128 26.10 45.94 5.32
C GLY A 128 25.03 45.74 4.25
N TRP A 129 25.40 45.07 3.16
CA TRP A 129 24.48 44.74 2.07
C TRP A 129 23.33 43.84 2.55
N ARG A 130 22.10 44.13 2.09
CA ARG A 130 20.91 43.31 2.31
C ARG A 130 20.09 43.22 1.03
N LEU A 131 19.51 42.05 0.77
CA LEU A 131 18.54 41.86 -0.31
C LEU A 131 17.22 42.53 0.11
N GLN A 132 16.66 43.35 -0.76
CA GLN A 132 15.33 43.92 -0.57
C GLN A 132 14.30 42.79 -0.56
N TRP A 133 13.65 42.57 0.58
CA TRP A 133 12.64 41.53 0.70
C TRP A 133 11.37 41.90 -0.06
N ASN A 134 10.91 40.95 -0.87
CA ASN A 134 9.59 40.86 -1.49
C ASN A 134 9.37 39.36 -1.79
N PRO A 135 8.17 38.77 -1.62
CA PRO A 135 7.93 37.36 -1.99
C PRO A 135 8.33 37.01 -3.44
N SER A 136 8.32 37.99 -4.36
CA SER A 136 8.83 37.84 -5.73
C SER A 136 10.32 37.49 -5.82
N LEU A 137 11.07 37.65 -4.72
CA LEU A 137 12.45 37.16 -4.59
C LEU A 137 12.53 35.64 -4.68
N ILE A 138 11.49 34.92 -4.26
CA ILE A 138 11.39 33.46 -4.40
C ILE A 138 10.93 33.10 -5.83
N TYR A 139 9.80 33.67 -6.26
CA TYR A 139 9.24 33.44 -7.60
C TYR A 139 8.32 34.61 -8.00
N PRO A 140 8.39 35.11 -9.25
CA PRO A 140 7.52 36.19 -9.73
C PRO A 140 6.03 35.88 -9.55
N GLY A 141 5.28 36.80 -8.92
CA GLY A 141 3.84 36.65 -8.71
C GLY A 141 3.44 36.08 -7.34
N LEU A 142 4.41 35.70 -6.50
CA LEU A 142 4.14 35.37 -5.10
C LEU A 142 3.66 36.60 -4.33
N GLN A 143 2.63 36.40 -3.52
CA GLN A 143 2.06 37.38 -2.61
C GLN A 143 2.49 37.09 -1.17
N PRO A 144 2.34 38.04 -0.22
CA PRO A 144 2.54 37.76 1.20
C PRO A 144 1.71 36.55 1.65
N GLY A 145 2.36 35.59 2.31
CA GLY A 145 1.75 34.31 2.72
C GLY A 145 1.70 33.23 1.61
N GLY A 146 2.18 33.53 0.40
CA GLY A 146 2.31 32.55 -0.67
C GLY A 146 3.60 31.73 -0.59
N SER A 147 3.60 30.55 -1.22
CA SER A 147 4.77 29.69 -1.33
C SER A 147 4.76 28.88 -2.63
N LEU A 148 5.90 28.28 -2.96
CA LEU A 148 5.93 27.21 -3.96
C LEU A 148 5.61 25.87 -3.29
N GLN A 149 4.96 24.99 -4.04
CA GLN A 149 4.65 23.63 -3.65
C GLN A 149 4.88 22.67 -4.80
N VAL A 150 5.23 21.44 -4.48
CA VAL A 150 5.23 20.33 -5.43
C VAL A 150 4.21 19.30 -4.98
N ILE A 151 3.43 18.80 -5.93
CA ILE A 151 2.52 17.67 -5.71
C ILE A 151 2.77 16.59 -6.74
N ASP A 152 2.57 15.33 -6.34
CA ASP A 152 2.46 14.24 -7.29
C ASP A 152 1.10 14.28 -8.01
N THR A 153 1.09 13.81 -9.25
CA THR A 153 -0.09 13.76 -10.11
C THR A 153 -0.28 12.36 -10.66
N ASP A 154 -1.53 11.99 -10.95
CA ASP A 154 -1.83 10.67 -11.49
C ASP A 154 -1.41 10.54 -12.96
N ALA A 155 -0.84 9.39 -13.31
CA ALA A 155 -0.68 8.98 -14.69
C ALA A 155 -2.04 8.88 -15.40
N LYS A 156 -2.08 9.23 -16.69
CA LYS A 156 -3.29 9.11 -17.52
C LYS A 156 -3.05 8.14 -18.69
N PRO A 157 -3.93 7.13 -18.90
CA PRO A 157 -5.05 6.75 -18.04
C PRO A 157 -4.58 6.16 -16.70
N VAL A 158 -5.42 6.30 -15.69
CA VAL A 158 -5.20 5.70 -14.38
C VAL A 158 -5.31 4.17 -14.51
N PRO A 159 -4.37 3.39 -13.95
CA PRO A 159 -4.44 1.93 -14.00
C PRO A 159 -5.76 1.41 -13.47
N LYS A 160 -6.28 0.35 -14.10
CA LYS A 160 -7.44 -0.40 -13.63
C LYS A 160 -7.00 -1.72 -13.00
N VAL A 161 -7.87 -2.30 -12.18
CA VAL A 161 -7.74 -3.69 -11.75
C VAL A 161 -8.60 -4.57 -12.64
N VAL A 162 -7.98 -5.56 -13.26
CA VAL A 162 -8.60 -6.42 -14.27
C VAL A 162 -8.72 -7.84 -13.70
N ALA A 163 -9.92 -8.40 -13.78
CA ALA A 163 -10.22 -9.78 -13.37
C ALA A 163 -9.71 -10.80 -14.40
N ALA A 164 -9.78 -12.09 -14.05
CA ALA A 164 -9.36 -13.21 -14.89
C ALA A 164 -10.14 -13.29 -16.23
N ASP A 165 -11.40 -12.85 -16.23
CA ASP A 165 -12.25 -12.77 -17.44
C ASP A 165 -11.97 -11.53 -18.31
N ARG A 166 -10.97 -10.71 -17.93
CA ARG A 166 -10.58 -9.43 -18.53
C ARG A 166 -11.57 -8.28 -18.33
N SER A 167 -12.59 -8.46 -17.49
CA SER A 167 -13.46 -7.36 -17.07
C SER A 167 -12.70 -6.42 -16.11
N THR A 168 -13.15 -5.17 -16.01
CA THR A 168 -12.63 -4.25 -14.99
C THR A 168 -13.31 -4.56 -13.67
N TRP A 169 -12.55 -5.07 -12.70
CA TRP A 169 -13.06 -5.36 -11.36
C TRP A 169 -13.05 -4.11 -10.48
N MET A 170 -11.95 -3.35 -10.48
CA MET A 170 -11.83 -2.11 -9.73
C MET A 170 -11.27 -0.99 -10.59
N ALA A 171 -11.75 0.23 -10.36
CA ALA A 171 -11.21 1.43 -10.97
C ALA A 171 -11.26 2.60 -9.99
N GLN A 172 -10.41 3.61 -10.20
CA GLN A 172 -10.50 4.85 -9.44
C GLN A 172 -11.86 5.50 -9.72
N GLN A 173 -12.59 5.83 -8.67
CA GLN A 173 -13.89 6.47 -8.72
C GLN A 173 -13.88 7.70 -7.80
N PRO A 174 -14.66 8.75 -8.11
CA PRO A 174 -14.87 9.83 -7.17
C PRO A 174 -15.58 9.31 -5.92
N VAL A 175 -15.14 9.80 -4.76
CA VAL A 175 -15.75 9.50 -3.47
C VAL A 175 -15.97 10.79 -2.68
N ASN A 176 -16.99 10.79 -1.86
CA ASN A 176 -17.36 11.89 -0.97
C ASN A 176 -17.22 11.39 0.47
N THR A 177 -16.13 11.81 1.12
CA THR A 177 -15.85 11.44 2.50
C THR A 177 -16.62 12.36 3.43
N VAL A 178 -17.55 11.78 4.19
CA VAL A 178 -18.32 12.48 5.21
C VAL A 178 -17.59 12.37 6.54
N THR A 179 -17.26 13.51 7.13
CA THR A 179 -16.56 13.62 8.42
C THR A 179 -17.38 14.42 9.41
N ILE A 180 -17.22 14.15 10.70
CA ILE A 180 -17.85 14.93 11.79
C ILE A 180 -16.79 15.38 12.80
N ALA A 181 -16.71 16.70 13.02
CA ALA A 181 -15.88 17.34 14.04
C ALA A 181 -16.73 17.65 15.28
N PHE A 182 -16.72 16.73 16.25
CA PHE A 182 -17.52 16.87 17.49
C PHE A 182 -17.15 18.11 18.32
N SER A 183 -15.93 18.61 18.22
CA SER A 183 -15.48 19.85 18.88
C SER A 183 -16.05 21.12 18.25
N LYS A 184 -16.60 21.03 17.03
CA LYS A 184 -17.19 22.15 16.29
C LYS A 184 -18.72 22.16 16.29
N THR A 185 -19.35 21.34 17.14
CA THR A 185 -20.81 21.31 17.29
C THR A 185 -21.21 21.56 18.75
N PRO A 186 -22.23 22.40 19.00
CA PRO A 186 -22.77 22.61 20.34
C PRO A 186 -23.58 21.40 20.86
N ASP A 187 -24.10 20.54 19.97
CA ASP A 187 -24.81 19.29 20.32
C ASP A 187 -24.21 18.09 19.56
N PRO A 188 -23.14 17.48 20.08
CA PRO A 188 -22.52 16.27 19.53
C PRO A 188 -23.50 15.12 19.24
N VAL A 189 -24.45 14.88 20.14
CA VAL A 189 -25.37 13.74 20.04
C VAL A 189 -26.48 14.06 19.02
N GLY A 190 -26.97 15.29 19.00
CA GLY A 190 -27.90 15.79 17.99
C GLY A 190 -27.33 15.70 16.58
N SER A 191 -26.09 16.20 16.36
CA SER A 191 -25.41 16.10 15.06
C SER A 191 -25.23 14.65 14.62
N ALA A 192 -24.80 13.75 15.51
CA ALA A 192 -24.63 12.34 15.18
C ALA A 192 -25.97 11.65 14.83
N ARG A 193 -27.06 12.01 15.51
CA ARG A 193 -28.40 11.47 15.22
C ARG A 193 -28.96 12.00 13.90
N ALA A 194 -28.77 13.28 13.60
CA ALA A 194 -29.17 13.87 12.32
C ALA A 194 -28.41 13.20 11.18
N LEU A 195 -27.10 13.02 11.34
CA LEU A 195 -26.26 12.41 10.33
C LEU A 195 -26.63 10.93 10.07
N SER A 196 -26.88 10.14 11.12
CA SER A 196 -27.30 8.74 10.93
C SER A 196 -28.68 8.64 10.26
N ALA A 197 -29.60 9.56 10.55
CA ALA A 197 -30.90 9.60 9.90
C ALA A 197 -30.80 9.94 8.41
N ASP A 198 -29.96 10.91 8.04
CA ASP A 198 -29.72 11.26 6.64
C ASP A 198 -29.03 10.12 5.88
N LEU A 199 -28.07 9.43 6.50
CA LEU A 199 -27.34 8.32 5.89
C LEU A 199 -28.15 7.01 5.76
N ALA A 200 -29.26 6.86 6.50
CA ALA A 200 -30.00 5.61 6.58
C ALA A 200 -30.41 4.98 5.22
N PRO A 201 -30.81 5.74 4.18
CA PRO A 201 -31.20 5.16 2.90
C PRO A 201 -30.07 4.43 2.15
N VAL A 202 -28.82 4.87 2.32
CA VAL A 202 -27.66 4.33 1.57
C VAL A 202 -26.68 3.58 2.46
N ALA A 203 -26.63 3.89 3.75
CA ALA A 203 -25.71 3.32 4.72
C ALA A 203 -26.41 3.02 6.07
N PRO A 204 -27.40 2.11 6.11
CA PRO A 204 -28.21 1.84 7.30
C PRO A 204 -27.40 1.27 8.48
N ALA A 205 -26.22 0.70 8.23
CA ALA A 205 -25.31 0.21 9.26
C ALA A 205 -24.63 1.35 10.05
N ILE A 206 -24.61 2.58 9.52
CA ILE A 206 -23.98 3.74 10.14
C ILE A 206 -24.95 4.39 11.13
N THR A 207 -25.09 3.74 12.29
CA THR A 207 -25.97 4.22 13.37
C THR A 207 -25.34 5.37 14.16
N THR A 208 -26.15 6.07 14.96
CA THR A 208 -25.68 7.11 15.89
C THR A 208 -24.57 6.60 16.82
N GLU A 209 -24.64 5.34 17.25
CA GLU A 209 -23.63 4.75 18.13
C GLU A 209 -22.32 4.46 17.38
N VAL A 210 -22.40 4.00 16.13
CA VAL A 210 -21.22 3.83 15.25
C VAL A 210 -20.51 5.17 15.05
N ILE A 211 -21.26 6.24 14.77
CA ILE A 211 -20.74 7.59 14.59
C ILE A 211 -20.06 8.11 15.87
N ARG A 212 -20.70 7.89 17.03
CA ARG A 212 -20.12 8.26 18.34
C ARG A 212 -18.84 7.49 18.65
N LYS A 213 -18.81 6.20 18.37
CA LYS A 213 -17.62 5.35 18.57
C LYS A 213 -16.47 5.82 17.68
N ALA A 214 -16.75 6.16 16.42
CA ALA A 214 -15.76 6.76 15.52
C ALA A 214 -15.24 8.10 16.07
N GLY A 215 -16.12 8.94 16.60
CA GLY A 215 -15.76 10.19 17.29
C GLY A 215 -14.82 10.00 18.47
N ALA A 216 -15.11 9.04 19.34
CA ALA A 216 -14.28 8.73 20.49
C ALA A 216 -12.89 8.23 20.07
N ALA A 217 -12.81 7.43 19.00
CA ALA A 217 -11.54 6.94 18.46
C ALA A 217 -10.70 8.04 17.80
N ALA A 218 -11.33 9.11 17.29
CA ALA A 218 -10.65 10.20 16.60
C ALA A 218 -9.93 11.20 17.54
N ASN A 219 -10.07 11.06 18.88
CA ASN A 219 -9.33 11.85 19.88
C ASN A 219 -9.32 13.38 19.64
N GLY A 220 -10.47 13.94 19.25
CA GLY A 220 -10.65 15.38 19.01
C GLY A 220 -10.40 15.83 17.56
N ALA A 221 -9.86 14.96 16.70
CA ALA A 221 -9.85 15.18 15.25
C ALA A 221 -11.25 14.93 14.64
N PRO A 222 -11.55 15.46 13.45
CA PRO A 222 -12.74 15.09 12.70
C PRO A 222 -12.76 13.57 12.44
N ALA A 223 -13.85 12.91 12.80
CA ALA A 223 -14.03 11.47 12.61
C ALA A 223 -14.62 11.20 11.23
N THR A 224 -13.99 10.31 10.45
CA THR A 224 -14.58 9.80 9.21
C THR A 224 -15.74 8.89 9.54
N VAL A 225 -16.92 9.20 9.00
CA VAL A 225 -18.15 8.46 9.23
C VAL A 225 -18.40 7.45 8.12
N VAL A 226 -18.33 7.91 6.87
CA VAL A 226 -18.58 7.09 5.68
C VAL A 226 -17.91 7.73 4.46
N SER A 227 -17.59 6.90 3.47
CA SER A 227 -17.20 7.33 2.13
C SER A 227 -18.28 6.90 1.15
N LEU A 228 -18.90 7.85 0.47
CA LEU A 228 -20.03 7.64 -0.43
C LEU A 228 -19.61 7.83 -1.89
N ARG A 229 -20.17 7.04 -2.80
CA ARG A 229 -20.07 7.35 -4.24
C ARG A 229 -20.93 8.56 -4.58
N ASP A 230 -20.69 9.17 -5.75
CA ASP A 230 -21.46 10.34 -6.21
C ASP A 230 -22.97 10.04 -6.30
N ASP A 231 -23.37 8.84 -6.72
CA ASP A 231 -24.77 8.37 -6.76
C ASP A 231 -25.39 8.21 -5.37
N ASP A 232 -24.63 7.72 -4.38
CA ASP A 232 -25.13 7.57 -3.00
C ASP A 232 -25.30 8.92 -2.32
N LEU A 233 -24.35 9.85 -2.51
CA LEU A 233 -24.46 11.21 -1.96
C LEU A 233 -25.68 11.92 -2.56
N ALA A 234 -25.92 11.75 -3.86
CA ALA A 234 -27.08 12.33 -4.55
C ALA A 234 -28.42 11.70 -4.12
N ALA A 235 -28.41 10.47 -3.60
CA ALA A 235 -29.59 9.77 -3.10
C ALA A 235 -29.95 10.14 -1.65
N LEU A 236 -29.10 10.91 -0.95
CA LEU A 236 -29.40 11.37 0.41
C LEU A 236 -30.57 12.36 0.43
N PRO A 237 -31.41 12.34 1.48
CA PRO A 237 -32.55 13.23 1.59
C PRO A 237 -32.15 14.70 1.78
N ASN A 238 -31.00 14.94 2.43
CA ASN A 238 -30.46 16.27 2.71
C ASN A 238 -28.95 16.29 2.46
N ASP A 239 -28.38 17.48 2.25
CA ASP A 239 -26.93 17.67 2.19
C ASP A 239 -26.32 17.52 3.60
N PRO A 240 -25.46 16.50 3.84
CA PRO A 240 -24.83 16.30 5.15
C PRO A 240 -24.03 17.52 5.64
N ALA A 241 -23.49 18.35 4.73
CA ALA A 241 -22.72 19.54 5.10
C ALA A 241 -23.56 20.62 5.82
N THR A 242 -24.89 20.51 5.80
CA THR A 242 -25.80 21.38 6.56
C THR A 242 -25.83 21.05 8.06
N ILE A 243 -25.40 19.85 8.45
CA ILE A 243 -25.38 19.41 9.85
C ILE A 243 -24.19 20.06 10.58
N PRO A 244 -24.39 20.69 11.76
CA PRO A 244 -23.30 21.29 12.52
C PRO A 244 -22.15 20.31 12.79
N GLY A 245 -20.94 20.73 12.43
CA GLY A 245 -19.73 19.94 12.60
C GLY A 245 -19.45 18.92 11.49
N VAL A 246 -20.36 18.73 10.52
CA VAL A 246 -20.17 17.80 9.40
C VAL A 246 -19.49 18.50 8.23
N ALA A 247 -18.56 17.80 7.58
CA ALA A 247 -17.93 18.25 6.34
C ALA A 247 -17.90 17.10 5.33
N VAL A 248 -18.18 17.44 4.07
CA VAL A 248 -18.10 16.53 2.93
C VAL A 248 -16.93 16.94 2.07
N THR A 249 -15.94 16.06 1.94
CA THR A 249 -14.74 16.31 1.13
C THR A 249 -14.73 15.39 -0.07
N LYS A 250 -14.64 15.98 -1.27
CA LYS A 250 -14.50 15.21 -2.52
C LYS A 250 -13.08 14.68 -2.66
N GLY A 251 -12.96 13.41 -3.00
CA GLY A 251 -11.71 12.73 -3.29
C GLY A 251 -11.90 11.64 -4.33
N SER A 252 -10.95 10.71 -4.40
CA SER A 252 -11.02 9.54 -5.26
C SER A 252 -10.46 8.32 -4.55
N ASP A 253 -11.06 7.16 -4.75
CA ASP A 253 -10.57 5.88 -4.22
C ASP A 253 -10.71 4.78 -5.27
N LEU A 254 -9.93 3.72 -5.14
CA LEU A 254 -10.05 2.50 -5.94
C LEU A 254 -11.24 1.69 -5.43
N LEU A 255 -12.31 1.64 -6.20
CA LEU A 255 -13.55 0.96 -5.81
C LEU A 255 -13.84 -0.24 -6.70
N VAL A 256 -14.41 -1.29 -6.09
CA VAL A 256 -15.06 -2.39 -6.82
C VAL A 256 -16.24 -1.84 -7.61
N LEU A 257 -16.32 -2.11 -8.91
CA LEU A 257 -17.37 -1.53 -9.74
C LEU A 257 -18.75 -2.12 -9.45
N ASP A 258 -18.85 -3.46 -9.43
CA ASP A 258 -20.08 -4.18 -9.09
C ASP A 258 -20.22 -4.30 -7.56
N ARG A 259 -21.22 -3.61 -7.00
CA ARG A 259 -21.47 -3.56 -5.55
C ARG A 259 -21.90 -4.90 -4.94
N ARG A 260 -22.31 -5.86 -5.77
CA ARG A 260 -22.67 -7.20 -5.30
C ARG A 260 -21.44 -7.95 -4.81
N LEU A 261 -20.28 -7.71 -5.44
CA LEU A 261 -19.03 -8.39 -5.10
C LEU A 261 -18.44 -7.84 -3.79
N ASN A 262 -18.35 -8.71 -2.79
CA ASN A 262 -17.73 -8.47 -1.51
C ASN A 262 -16.67 -9.54 -1.21
N THR A 263 -15.39 -9.16 -1.25
CA THR A 263 -14.28 -10.08 -1.02
C THR A 263 -13.20 -9.49 -0.11
N PRO A 264 -12.64 -10.28 0.82
CA PRO A 264 -11.47 -9.89 1.61
C PRO A 264 -10.21 -9.69 0.75
N LEU A 265 -10.20 -10.16 -0.51
CA LEU A 265 -9.08 -10.03 -1.43
C LEU A 265 -8.87 -8.59 -1.93
N SER A 266 -9.87 -7.71 -1.80
CA SER A 266 -9.81 -6.33 -2.30
C SER A 266 -8.76 -5.46 -1.59
N ALA A 267 -8.50 -5.70 -0.30
CA ALA A 267 -7.57 -4.90 0.49
C ALA A 267 -6.13 -4.99 -0.02
N GLY A 268 -5.63 -6.21 -0.28
CA GLY A 268 -4.28 -6.40 -0.78
C GLY A 268 -4.06 -5.87 -2.21
N VAL A 269 -5.13 -5.81 -3.01
CA VAL A 269 -5.11 -5.26 -4.38
C VAL A 269 -4.93 -3.75 -4.36
N LYS A 270 -5.59 -3.04 -3.43
CA LYS A 270 -5.45 -1.58 -3.29
C LYS A 270 -4.00 -1.17 -3.08
N ALA A 271 -3.25 -1.90 -2.23
CA ALA A 271 -1.84 -1.63 -2.00
C ALA A 271 -1.00 -1.85 -3.27
N ALA A 272 -1.14 -3.00 -3.93
CA ALA A 272 -0.40 -3.28 -5.17
C ALA A 272 -0.73 -2.29 -6.31
N TRP A 273 -1.97 -1.82 -6.38
CA TRP A 273 -2.40 -0.78 -7.32
C TRP A 273 -1.79 0.58 -6.98
N GLN A 274 -1.71 0.92 -5.69
CA GLN A 274 -1.10 2.15 -5.21
C GLN A 274 0.40 2.21 -5.54
N ASP A 275 1.11 1.09 -5.41
CA ASP A 275 2.53 1.01 -5.81
C ASP A 275 2.71 1.32 -7.30
N ILE A 276 1.84 0.80 -8.16
CA ILE A 276 1.87 1.08 -9.61
C ILE A 276 1.58 2.56 -9.86
N ARG A 277 0.57 3.12 -9.19
CA ARG A 277 0.18 4.53 -9.30
C ARG A 277 1.33 5.45 -8.89
N ASP A 278 2.00 5.16 -7.79
CA ASP A 278 3.10 5.97 -7.27
C ASP A 278 4.36 5.85 -8.14
N ALA A 279 4.68 4.64 -8.62
CA ALA A 279 5.80 4.42 -9.54
C ALA A 279 5.61 5.06 -10.92
N THR A 280 4.37 5.43 -11.24
CA THR A 280 4.01 6.05 -12.53
C THR A 280 3.56 7.49 -12.37
N SER A 281 3.64 8.05 -11.17
CA SER A 281 3.17 9.40 -10.88
C SER A 281 3.92 10.44 -11.71
N GLY A 282 3.18 11.44 -12.15
CA GLY A 282 3.75 12.70 -12.59
C GLY A 282 3.99 13.60 -11.40
N TRP A 283 4.46 14.80 -11.66
CA TRP A 283 4.60 15.84 -10.64
C TRP A 283 4.24 17.19 -11.22
N GLN A 284 3.90 18.10 -10.33
CA GLN A 284 3.54 19.46 -10.68
C GLN A 284 4.10 20.42 -9.64
N ALA A 285 4.96 21.33 -10.08
CA ALA A 285 5.35 22.49 -9.31
C ALA A 285 4.28 23.58 -9.49
N ARG A 286 3.86 24.18 -8.38
CA ARG A 286 2.80 25.19 -8.37
C ARG A 286 3.12 26.32 -7.41
N MET A 287 2.69 27.51 -7.80
CA MET A 287 2.64 28.68 -6.94
C MET A 287 1.30 28.71 -6.22
N VAL A 288 1.32 28.82 -4.90
CA VAL A 288 0.13 28.92 -4.05
C VAL A 288 0.12 30.26 -3.36
N ASN A 289 -0.90 31.08 -3.64
CA ASN A 289 -1.13 32.34 -2.94
C ASN A 289 -2.36 32.21 -2.04
N PRO A 290 -2.43 32.91 -0.89
CA PRO A 290 -3.61 32.92 -0.04
C PRO A 290 -4.86 33.33 -0.81
N ASN A 291 -5.96 32.62 -0.61
CA ASN A 291 -7.27 32.90 -1.23
C ASN A 291 -7.27 32.87 -2.78
N ALA A 292 -6.28 32.24 -3.41
CA ALA A 292 -6.20 32.06 -4.85
C ALA A 292 -6.05 30.58 -5.22
N ALA A 293 -6.55 30.21 -6.39
CA ALA A 293 -6.29 28.88 -6.94
C ALA A 293 -4.78 28.71 -7.23
N PRO A 294 -4.19 27.54 -6.96
CA PRO A 294 -2.80 27.27 -7.31
C PRO A 294 -2.53 27.43 -8.81
N VAL A 295 -1.40 28.06 -9.15
CA VAL A 295 -0.96 28.26 -10.54
C VAL A 295 0.17 27.28 -10.85
N ILE A 296 0.04 26.52 -11.93
CA ILE A 296 1.07 25.58 -12.39
C ILE A 296 2.27 26.39 -12.91
N ILE A 297 3.48 26.10 -12.40
CA ILE A 297 4.71 26.75 -12.87
C ILE A 297 5.60 25.80 -13.68
N ASP A 298 5.56 24.52 -13.36
CA ASP A 298 6.19 23.45 -14.14
C ASP A 298 5.48 22.13 -13.86
N GLN A 299 5.55 21.18 -14.79
CA GLN A 299 4.93 19.88 -14.62
C GLN A 299 5.53 18.83 -15.54
N GLN A 300 5.49 17.59 -15.08
CA GLN A 300 5.75 16.43 -15.90
C GLN A 300 4.63 15.41 -15.69
N GLN A 301 3.93 15.08 -16.78
CA GLN A 301 2.90 14.05 -16.73
C GLN A 301 3.55 12.67 -16.54
N GLY A 302 3.03 11.92 -15.58
CA GLY A 302 3.41 10.54 -15.33
C GLY A 302 3.12 9.64 -16.53
N LYS A 303 3.98 8.64 -16.76
CA LYS A 303 3.81 7.68 -17.86
C LYS A 303 2.63 6.75 -17.55
N PRO A 304 1.80 6.35 -18.53
CA PRO A 304 0.73 5.38 -18.30
C PRO A 304 1.24 4.10 -17.63
N GLY A 305 0.67 3.77 -16.47
CA GLY A 305 0.96 2.52 -15.77
C GLY A 305 0.21 1.32 -16.37
N PRO A 306 0.77 0.10 -16.27
CA PRO A 306 0.04 -1.10 -16.67
C PRO A 306 -1.16 -1.32 -15.74
N ASN A 307 -2.25 -1.86 -16.28
CA ASN A 307 -3.34 -2.34 -15.45
C ASN A 307 -2.86 -3.49 -14.55
N LEU A 308 -3.37 -3.53 -13.32
CA LEU A 308 -3.13 -4.62 -12.38
C LEU A 308 -4.04 -5.79 -12.76
N THR A 309 -3.48 -6.86 -13.31
CA THR A 309 -4.26 -8.07 -13.65
C THR A 309 -4.27 -9.02 -12.45
N THR A 310 -5.41 -9.67 -12.21
CA THR A 310 -5.60 -10.62 -11.11
C THR A 310 -6.17 -11.94 -11.61
N THR A 311 -6.09 -12.98 -10.78
CA THR A 311 -6.75 -14.28 -11.02
C THR A 311 -8.19 -14.31 -10.51
N PHE A 312 -8.71 -13.18 -9.98
CA PHE A 312 -10.06 -13.04 -9.47
C PHE A 312 -11.10 -13.34 -10.55
N ASP A 313 -12.08 -14.16 -10.23
CA ASP A 313 -13.21 -14.50 -11.10
C ASP A 313 -14.52 -14.00 -10.45
N PRO A 314 -15.13 -12.92 -10.97
CA PRO A 314 -16.35 -12.33 -10.44
C PRO A 314 -17.52 -13.33 -10.36
N ASN A 315 -17.63 -14.25 -11.32
CA ASN A 315 -18.74 -15.21 -11.33
C ASN A 315 -18.57 -16.25 -10.22
N THR A 316 -17.35 -16.76 -10.05
CA THR A 316 -17.02 -17.67 -8.94
C THR A 316 -17.21 -16.95 -7.60
N GLN A 317 -16.89 -15.66 -7.50
CA GLN A 317 -17.08 -14.88 -6.28
C GLN A 317 -18.55 -14.79 -5.83
N LEU A 318 -19.48 -14.51 -6.76
CA LEU A 318 -20.92 -14.45 -6.42
C LEU A 318 -21.43 -15.78 -5.85
N VAL A 319 -21.02 -16.90 -6.45
CA VAL A 319 -21.38 -18.24 -5.95
C VAL A 319 -20.81 -18.48 -4.55
N LEU A 320 -19.59 -18.00 -4.27
CA LEU A 320 -19.00 -18.13 -2.94
C LEU A 320 -19.77 -17.31 -1.88
N GLU A 321 -20.17 -16.09 -2.22
CA GLU A 321 -20.96 -15.23 -1.34
C GLU A 321 -22.32 -15.86 -1.00
N ASP A 322 -23.01 -16.42 -1.99
CA ASP A 322 -24.27 -17.14 -1.80
C ASP A 322 -24.08 -18.45 -1.01
N SER A 323 -22.90 -19.06 -1.09
CA SER A 323 -22.59 -20.31 -0.39
C SER A 323 -22.27 -20.12 1.10
N VAL A 324 -21.47 -19.12 1.45
CA VAL A 324 -21.04 -18.92 2.85
C VAL A 324 -22.16 -18.44 3.77
N VAL A 325 -23.22 -17.85 3.21
CA VAL A 325 -24.41 -17.41 3.97
C VAL A 325 -25.41 -18.54 4.25
N GLU A 326 -25.17 -19.76 3.74
CA GLU A 326 -26.00 -20.95 4.03
C GLU A 326 -25.96 -21.32 5.52
N VAL A 327 -24.93 -20.87 6.24
CA VAL A 327 -24.72 -21.18 7.66
C VAL A 327 -24.64 -19.91 8.50
N ALA A 328 -25.14 -20.01 9.74
CA ALA A 328 -25.10 -18.90 10.71
C ALA A 328 -23.75 -18.79 11.44
N GLN A 329 -23.00 -19.89 11.52
CA GLN A 329 -21.64 -19.93 12.05
C GLN A 329 -20.73 -19.00 11.23
N PRO A 330 -19.70 -18.38 11.83
CA PRO A 330 -18.63 -17.75 11.06
C PRO A 330 -18.10 -18.72 10.01
N ALA A 331 -18.24 -18.36 8.73
CA ALA A 331 -17.87 -19.20 7.61
C ALA A 331 -17.05 -18.42 6.58
N ALA A 332 -16.02 -19.10 6.10
CA ALA A 332 -15.12 -18.61 5.08
C ALA A 332 -14.90 -19.66 4.01
N MET A 333 -14.82 -19.20 2.76
CA MET A 333 -14.60 -20.05 1.61
C MET A 333 -13.58 -19.41 0.67
N MET A 334 -12.75 -20.24 0.05
CA MET A 334 -11.78 -19.84 -0.97
C MET A 334 -11.71 -20.88 -2.09
N VAL A 335 -11.61 -20.42 -3.33
CA VAL A 335 -11.43 -21.29 -4.51
C VAL A 335 -10.17 -20.92 -5.26
N LEU A 336 -9.39 -21.94 -5.63
CA LEU A 336 -8.16 -21.80 -6.42
C LEU A 336 -8.23 -22.66 -7.68
N ASN A 337 -7.59 -22.18 -8.74
CA ASN A 337 -7.38 -22.95 -9.96
C ASN A 337 -6.22 -23.94 -9.76
N ALA A 338 -6.49 -25.24 -9.89
CA ALA A 338 -5.55 -26.29 -9.55
C ALA A 338 -4.28 -26.29 -10.42
N THR A 339 -4.38 -25.93 -11.71
CA THR A 339 -3.24 -25.89 -12.62
C THR A 339 -2.34 -24.68 -12.39
N THR A 340 -2.92 -23.50 -12.20
CA THR A 340 -2.17 -22.24 -12.16
C THR A 340 -1.83 -21.76 -10.75
N GLY A 341 -2.54 -22.27 -9.73
CA GLY A 341 -2.49 -21.76 -8.37
C GLY A 341 -3.21 -20.43 -8.17
N GLY A 342 -3.89 -19.90 -9.19
CA GLY A 342 -4.61 -18.63 -9.11
C GLY A 342 -5.77 -18.69 -8.12
N ILE A 343 -5.78 -17.80 -7.13
CA ILE A 343 -6.91 -17.58 -6.22
C ILE A 343 -8.02 -16.91 -7.03
N GLN A 344 -9.13 -17.62 -7.21
CA GLN A 344 -10.24 -17.16 -8.05
C GLN A 344 -11.23 -16.33 -7.24
N ALA A 345 -11.53 -16.74 -6.02
CA ALA A 345 -12.51 -16.09 -5.17
C ALA A 345 -12.25 -16.41 -3.71
N ALA A 346 -12.68 -15.51 -2.83
CA ALA A 346 -12.76 -15.76 -1.39
C ALA A 346 -13.91 -14.94 -0.80
N ALA A 347 -14.67 -15.54 0.11
CA ALA A 347 -15.83 -14.90 0.74
C ALA A 347 -15.90 -15.24 2.23
N PHE A 348 -16.42 -14.29 3.00
CA PHE A 348 -16.79 -14.43 4.41
C PHE A 348 -18.26 -14.10 4.55
N ASN A 349 -18.98 -14.83 5.41
CA ASN A 349 -20.31 -14.38 5.82
C ASN A 349 -20.22 -13.24 6.85
N SER A 350 -21.35 -12.67 7.23
CA SER A 350 -21.40 -11.54 8.17
C SER A 350 -20.85 -11.90 9.55
N ALA A 351 -21.04 -13.15 10.02
CA ALA A 351 -20.52 -13.61 11.30
C ALA A 351 -18.99 -13.69 11.29
N ALA A 352 -18.39 -14.20 10.21
CA ALA A 352 -16.94 -14.21 10.01
C ALA A 352 -16.37 -12.78 9.87
N SER A 353 -17.06 -11.92 9.13
CA SER A 353 -16.63 -10.53 8.91
C SER A 353 -16.68 -9.66 10.18
N ALA A 354 -17.56 -10.01 11.12
CA ALA A 354 -17.67 -9.34 12.41
C ALA A 354 -16.64 -9.85 13.43
N GLY A 355 -16.07 -11.04 13.21
CA GLY A 355 -14.99 -11.61 14.01
C GLY A 355 -13.61 -11.33 13.41
N ASP A 356 -12.60 -12.02 13.94
CA ASP A 356 -11.19 -11.88 13.52
C ASP A 356 -10.80 -12.92 12.45
N LEU A 357 -11.76 -13.44 11.68
CA LEU A 357 -11.47 -14.46 10.68
C LEU A 357 -10.67 -13.86 9.53
N SER A 358 -9.57 -14.53 9.18
CA SER A 358 -8.59 -14.10 8.19
C SER A 358 -8.15 -15.28 7.31
N LEU A 359 -7.85 -15.01 6.03
CA LEU A 359 -7.37 -16.05 5.11
C LEU A 359 -5.95 -16.53 5.43
N THR A 360 -5.18 -15.70 6.14
CA THR A 360 -3.75 -15.88 6.38
C THR A 360 -3.42 -16.31 7.80
N ASP A 361 -4.42 -16.35 8.69
CA ASP A 361 -4.24 -16.74 10.09
C ASP A 361 -4.34 -18.25 10.23
N SER A 362 -3.66 -18.80 11.26
CA SER A 362 -3.54 -20.24 11.44
C SER A 362 -4.58 -20.78 12.42
N TYR A 363 -5.40 -21.72 11.95
CA TYR A 363 -6.46 -22.36 12.74
C TYR A 363 -6.20 -23.84 12.93
N LEU A 364 -6.73 -24.42 14.00
CA LEU A 364 -6.64 -25.86 14.27
C LEU A 364 -7.31 -26.64 13.15
N VAL A 365 -6.61 -27.62 12.57
CA VAL A 365 -7.17 -28.47 11.49
C VAL A 365 -7.85 -29.73 12.01
N GLY A 366 -7.64 -30.07 13.28
CA GLY A 366 -8.18 -31.29 13.89
C GLY A 366 -7.81 -32.54 13.08
N ARG A 367 -8.78 -33.44 12.90
CA ARG A 367 -8.60 -34.70 12.18
C ARG A 367 -8.62 -34.59 10.65
N THR A 368 -8.82 -33.38 10.12
CA THR A 368 -8.94 -33.14 8.66
C THR A 368 -7.71 -33.65 7.90
N LEU A 369 -6.52 -33.54 8.49
CA LEU A 369 -5.26 -33.94 7.87
C LEU A 369 -4.80 -35.35 8.27
N ASP A 370 -5.59 -36.13 9.03
CA ASP A 370 -5.21 -37.49 9.43
C ASP A 370 -4.86 -38.39 8.21
N PRO A 371 -5.64 -38.40 7.11
CA PRO A 371 -5.27 -39.19 5.92
C PRO A 371 -3.97 -38.73 5.27
N VAL A 372 -3.69 -37.42 5.30
CA VAL A 372 -2.45 -36.84 4.77
C VAL A 372 -1.28 -37.24 5.64
N ARG A 373 -1.41 -37.12 6.96
CA ARG A 373 -0.40 -37.53 7.93
C ARG A 373 -0.07 -39.01 7.79
N ALA A 374 -1.07 -39.88 7.69
CA ALA A 374 -0.87 -41.31 7.50
C ALA A 374 -0.08 -41.63 6.22
N ALA A 375 -0.37 -40.92 5.11
CA ALA A 375 0.35 -41.08 3.85
C ALA A 375 1.80 -40.56 3.93
N ILE A 376 2.03 -39.43 4.59
CA ILE A 376 3.38 -38.88 4.83
C ILE A 376 4.19 -39.87 5.68
N ASP A 377 3.64 -40.35 6.80
CA ASP A 377 4.34 -41.27 7.70
C ASP A 377 4.68 -42.60 7.03
N ALA A 378 3.75 -43.15 6.22
CA ALA A 378 3.99 -44.34 5.42
C ALA A 378 5.07 -44.12 4.34
N GLY A 379 5.08 -42.96 3.67
CA GLY A 379 6.09 -42.62 2.68
C GLY A 379 7.48 -42.40 3.30
N ALA A 380 7.52 -41.78 4.48
CA ALA A 380 8.74 -41.49 5.22
C ALA A 380 9.42 -42.76 5.75
N ASN A 381 8.66 -43.83 6.04
CA ASN A 381 9.18 -45.09 6.61
C ASN A 381 10.03 -44.87 7.87
N GLY A 382 9.58 -43.96 8.76
CA GLY A 382 10.27 -43.61 10.00
C GLY A 382 11.46 -42.65 9.84
N ASP A 383 11.77 -42.18 8.64
CA ASP A 383 12.84 -41.21 8.39
C ASP A 383 12.31 -39.76 8.49
N ASP A 384 12.74 -39.04 9.52
CA ASP A 384 12.30 -37.67 9.79
C ASP A 384 12.67 -36.67 8.67
N LYS A 385 13.81 -36.87 8.01
CA LYS A 385 14.22 -36.00 6.88
C LYS A 385 13.32 -36.22 5.68
N LYS A 386 12.99 -37.49 5.38
CA LYS A 386 12.02 -37.81 4.33
C LYS A 386 10.62 -37.30 4.69
N ARG A 387 10.22 -37.40 5.96
CA ARG A 387 8.95 -36.83 6.43
C ARG A 387 8.89 -35.33 6.15
N GLY A 388 9.95 -34.59 6.50
CA GLY A 388 10.09 -33.17 6.20
C GLY A 388 9.98 -32.88 4.69
N ALA A 389 10.79 -33.55 3.88
CA ALA A 389 10.78 -33.35 2.43
C ALA A 389 9.41 -33.65 1.77
N ILE A 390 8.73 -34.71 2.19
CA ILE A 390 7.38 -35.02 1.71
C ILE A 390 6.40 -33.90 2.12
N THR A 391 6.48 -33.45 3.38
CA THR A 391 5.65 -32.36 3.92
C THR A 391 5.84 -31.06 3.13
N ASP A 392 7.07 -30.73 2.76
CA ASP A 392 7.42 -29.55 1.97
C ASP A 392 6.84 -29.63 0.55
N THR A 393 6.97 -30.79 -0.12
CA THR A 393 6.44 -30.98 -1.49
C THR A 393 4.92 -30.87 -1.55
N LEU A 394 4.23 -31.20 -0.45
CA LEU A 394 2.79 -31.02 -0.28
C LEU A 394 2.39 -29.57 0.06
N GLY A 395 3.36 -28.65 0.17
CA GLY A 395 3.11 -27.24 0.50
C GLY A 395 2.85 -26.97 1.97
N LEU A 396 2.94 -27.99 2.83
CA LEU A 396 2.59 -27.88 4.25
C LEU A 396 3.74 -27.34 5.09
N GLY A 397 5.00 -27.61 4.72
CA GLY A 397 6.18 -27.00 5.34
C GLY A 397 6.55 -25.62 4.76
N LEU A 398 5.70 -25.08 3.88
CA LEU A 398 5.98 -23.86 3.14
C LEU A 398 5.17 -22.67 3.68
N SER A 399 5.82 -21.51 3.69
CA SER A 399 5.21 -20.21 3.92
C SER A 399 5.10 -19.46 2.59
N PHE A 400 3.91 -18.95 2.27
CA PHE A 400 3.67 -18.24 1.00
C PHE A 400 3.42 -16.76 1.25
N GLN A 401 4.24 -15.88 0.67
CA GLN A 401 3.91 -14.47 0.54
C GLN A 401 3.35 -14.23 -0.86
N VAL A 402 2.03 -14.13 -0.98
CA VAL A 402 1.32 -13.94 -2.25
C VAL A 402 1.06 -12.44 -2.45
N PRO A 403 1.63 -11.81 -3.50
CA PRO A 403 1.32 -10.43 -3.83
C PRO A 403 -0.19 -10.20 -3.98
N GLY A 404 -0.70 -9.10 -3.42
CA GLY A 404 -2.11 -8.74 -3.45
C GLY A 404 -3.02 -9.47 -2.46
N VAL A 405 -2.48 -10.36 -1.61
CA VAL A 405 -3.22 -11.01 -0.51
C VAL A 405 -2.68 -10.49 0.82
N GLN A 406 -3.56 -9.98 1.69
CA GLN A 406 -3.21 -9.43 3.00
C GLN A 406 -4.06 -10.06 4.11
N ALA A 407 -3.54 -10.10 5.34
CA ALA A 407 -4.29 -10.39 6.55
C ALA A 407 -5.29 -9.26 6.84
N VAL A 408 -6.51 -9.61 7.22
CA VAL A 408 -7.52 -8.64 7.65
C VAL A 408 -7.10 -8.03 8.99
N GLY A 409 -7.17 -6.70 9.13
CA GLY A 409 -6.98 -6.01 10.41
C GLY A 409 -5.74 -5.10 10.54
N GLN A 410 -4.88 -5.00 9.53
CA GLN A 410 -3.79 -4.01 9.54
C GLN A 410 -4.22 -2.70 8.88
N THR A 411 -4.48 -1.68 9.70
CA THR A 411 -4.51 -0.28 9.25
C THR A 411 -3.17 0.05 8.62
N VAL A 412 -3.19 0.45 7.35
CA VAL A 412 -2.03 0.98 6.63
C VAL A 412 -1.64 2.30 7.29
N GLN A 413 -0.66 2.27 8.20
CA GLN A 413 0.26 3.41 8.27
C GLN A 413 1.15 3.31 7.04
N ALA A 414 1.24 4.40 6.29
CA ALA A 414 2.19 4.57 5.20
C ALA A 414 3.61 4.47 5.78
N SER A 415 4.11 3.24 5.90
CA SER A 415 5.50 2.93 6.19
C SER A 415 6.04 2.19 4.97
N SER A 416 7.06 2.75 4.35
CA SER A 416 7.82 2.27 3.18
C SER A 416 8.61 0.99 3.45
N SER A 417 8.12 0.12 4.33
CA SER A 417 8.73 -1.14 4.68
C SER A 417 7.79 -2.28 4.33
N THR A 418 8.17 -3.04 3.29
CA THR A 418 7.76 -4.41 2.97
C THR A 418 7.30 -5.15 4.24
N SER A 419 6.00 -5.11 4.55
CA SER A 419 5.45 -5.84 5.69
C SER A 419 5.42 -7.31 5.31
N SER A 420 6.52 -7.99 5.61
CA SER A 420 6.71 -9.41 5.41
C SER A 420 5.80 -10.18 6.37
N MET A 421 4.60 -10.52 5.94
CA MET A 421 3.79 -11.50 6.65
C MET A 421 4.28 -12.90 6.27
N SER A 422 4.93 -13.54 7.24
CA SER A 422 5.27 -14.95 7.21
C SER A 422 3.98 -15.75 7.43
N VAL A 423 3.47 -16.41 6.40
CA VAL A 423 2.43 -17.44 6.56
C VAL A 423 3.05 -18.56 7.38
N VAL A 424 2.60 -18.78 8.60
CA VAL A 424 3.15 -19.82 9.47
C VAL A 424 2.97 -21.19 8.77
N PRO A 425 4.05 -21.96 8.56
CA PRO A 425 3.93 -23.27 7.94
C PRO A 425 3.12 -24.21 8.83
N VAL A 426 2.45 -25.21 8.22
CA VAL A 426 1.72 -26.23 8.95
C VAL A 426 2.71 -27.09 9.73
N SER A 427 2.60 -27.05 11.05
CA SER A 427 3.41 -27.86 11.96
C SER A 427 2.64 -29.15 12.31
N PHE A 428 3.16 -30.31 11.86
CA PHE A 428 2.63 -31.65 12.19
C PHE A 428 3.28 -32.28 13.42
N ASP A 429 4.31 -31.65 13.98
CA ASP A 429 5.12 -32.14 15.10
C ASP A 429 4.49 -31.87 16.48
N LYS A 430 3.35 -31.17 16.53
CA LYS A 430 2.62 -30.85 17.76
C LYS A 430 1.28 -31.58 17.82
N SER A 431 0.77 -31.77 19.04
CA SER A 431 -0.54 -32.38 19.33
C SER A 431 -1.71 -31.69 18.62
N ASP A 432 -1.52 -30.45 18.18
CA ASP A 432 -2.54 -29.54 17.67
C ASP A 432 -2.11 -28.94 16.32
N PRO A 433 -2.22 -29.68 15.21
CA PRO A 433 -1.82 -29.18 13.90
C PRO A 433 -2.68 -27.96 13.52
N LYS A 434 -2.01 -26.93 12.96
CA LYS A 434 -2.65 -25.70 12.52
C LYS A 434 -2.32 -25.40 11.06
N SER A 435 -3.27 -24.82 10.34
CA SER A 435 -3.09 -24.38 8.97
C SER A 435 -3.85 -23.09 8.71
N THR A 436 -3.33 -22.30 7.77
CA THR A 436 -4.07 -21.18 7.20
C THR A 436 -4.98 -21.69 6.09
N MET A 437 -6.02 -20.93 5.72
CA MET A 437 -6.83 -21.28 4.56
C MET A 437 -5.97 -21.33 3.28
N LEU A 438 -5.01 -20.42 3.15
CA LEU A 438 -4.05 -20.42 2.04
C LEU A 438 -3.16 -21.68 2.03
N GLY A 439 -2.71 -22.15 3.19
CA GLY A 439 -1.95 -23.38 3.35
C GLY A 439 -2.75 -24.63 2.98
N MET A 440 -4.02 -24.70 3.41
CA MET A 440 -4.95 -25.76 2.97
C MET A 440 -5.19 -25.72 1.46
N GLY A 441 -5.29 -24.53 0.89
CA GLY A 441 -5.36 -24.34 -0.57
C GLY A 441 -4.11 -24.87 -1.27
N ALA A 442 -2.92 -24.51 -0.79
CA ALA A 442 -1.64 -24.98 -1.33
C ALA A 442 -1.50 -26.51 -1.27
N LEU A 443 -1.95 -27.13 -0.18
CA LEU A 443 -2.06 -28.59 -0.07
C LEU A 443 -2.95 -29.17 -1.18
N GLY A 444 -4.15 -28.62 -1.35
CA GLY A 444 -5.07 -29.05 -2.39
C GLY A 444 -4.49 -28.90 -3.80
N LEU A 445 -3.78 -27.81 -4.08
CA LEU A 445 -3.07 -27.61 -5.35
C LEU A 445 -2.00 -28.70 -5.57
N ALA A 446 -1.20 -29.00 -4.53
CA ALA A 446 -0.14 -29.99 -4.61
C ALA A 446 -0.67 -31.41 -4.85
N ILE A 447 -1.76 -31.79 -4.17
CA ILE A 447 -2.44 -33.08 -4.38
C ILE A 447 -3.01 -33.16 -5.80
N ALA A 448 -3.64 -32.07 -6.27
CA ALA A 448 -4.28 -32.02 -7.58
C ALA A 448 -3.28 -32.20 -8.74
N GLN A 449 -2.09 -31.61 -8.61
CA GLN A 449 -1.06 -31.61 -9.67
C GLN A 449 0.09 -32.60 -9.44
N GLY A 450 0.18 -33.23 -8.27
CA GLY A 450 1.28 -34.14 -7.89
C GLY A 450 2.64 -33.43 -7.73
N LYS A 451 2.64 -32.12 -7.56
CA LYS A 451 3.82 -31.27 -7.34
C LYS A 451 3.39 -29.99 -6.66
N THR A 452 4.29 -29.32 -5.96
CA THR A 452 4.01 -28.00 -5.38
C THR A 452 3.62 -27.01 -6.49
N VAL A 453 2.46 -26.38 -6.32
CA VAL A 453 1.99 -25.27 -7.16
C VAL A 453 1.82 -24.07 -6.24
N LEU A 454 2.45 -22.96 -6.63
CA LEU A 454 2.46 -21.76 -5.81
C LEU A 454 1.12 -21.02 -5.96
N PRO A 455 0.43 -20.68 -4.86
CA PRO A 455 -0.71 -19.80 -4.92
C PRO A 455 -0.32 -18.47 -5.57
N SER A 456 -1.19 -17.88 -6.38
CA SER A 456 -0.99 -16.57 -7.01
C SER A 456 -2.29 -15.77 -6.99
N PHE A 457 -2.20 -14.44 -7.03
CA PHE A 457 -3.39 -13.60 -7.10
C PHE A 457 -3.24 -12.43 -8.07
N VAL A 458 -2.30 -11.52 -7.83
CA VAL A 458 -1.96 -10.48 -8.81
C VAL A 458 -0.82 -10.95 -9.71
N THR A 459 -0.78 -10.45 -10.95
CA THR A 459 0.25 -10.81 -11.93
C THR A 459 1.58 -10.07 -11.73
N VAL A 460 1.58 -9.03 -10.89
CA VAL A 460 2.76 -8.23 -10.60
C VAL A 460 3.46 -8.80 -9.36
N GLY A 461 4.73 -9.16 -9.51
CA GLY A 461 5.49 -9.87 -8.48
C GLY A 461 5.28 -11.38 -8.52
N LYS A 462 6.22 -12.10 -7.92
CA LYS A 462 6.14 -13.56 -7.76
C LYS A 462 5.87 -13.90 -6.32
N THR A 463 5.09 -14.96 -6.09
CA THR A 463 4.91 -15.54 -4.76
C THR A 463 6.27 -15.94 -4.20
N LYS A 464 6.61 -15.40 -3.04
CA LYS A 464 7.83 -15.77 -2.32
C LYS A 464 7.53 -16.96 -1.41
N VAL A 465 8.49 -17.87 -1.34
CA VAL A 465 8.38 -19.10 -0.53
C VAL A 465 9.54 -19.13 0.47
N THR A 466 9.24 -19.47 1.71
CA THR A 466 10.23 -19.74 2.77
C THR A 466 9.84 -20.98 3.56
N GLY A 467 10.73 -21.49 4.42
CA GLY A 467 10.49 -22.68 5.25
C GLY A 467 11.17 -23.91 4.65
N GLY A 468 10.44 -24.66 3.83
CA GLY A 468 10.92 -25.85 3.12
C GLY A 468 11.12 -25.67 1.61
N ASP A 469 11.30 -26.78 0.90
CA ASP A 469 11.59 -26.81 -0.53
C ASP A 469 10.37 -27.26 -1.38
N PRO A 470 9.87 -26.44 -2.32
CA PRO A 470 8.92 -26.87 -3.33
C PRO A 470 9.45 -28.01 -4.20
N GLY A 471 8.61 -28.96 -4.58
CA GLY A 471 9.06 -30.10 -5.38
C GLY A 471 7.95 -30.98 -5.93
N THR A 472 8.35 -32.13 -6.49
CA THR A 472 7.41 -33.16 -6.95
C THR A 472 6.97 -34.01 -5.76
N VAL A 473 5.67 -34.26 -5.63
CA VAL A 473 5.14 -35.13 -4.57
C VAL A 473 5.40 -36.58 -4.95
N ASP A 474 5.85 -37.40 -3.99
CA ASP A 474 6.03 -38.83 -4.22
C ASP A 474 4.73 -39.45 -4.76
N PRO A 475 4.76 -40.15 -5.92
CA PRO A 475 3.54 -40.68 -6.53
C PRO A 475 2.75 -41.66 -5.66
N LYS A 476 3.42 -42.45 -4.79
CA LYS A 476 2.74 -43.37 -3.88
C LYS A 476 2.07 -42.62 -2.74
N VAL A 477 2.74 -41.60 -2.19
CA VAL A 477 2.14 -40.72 -1.18
C VAL A 477 0.93 -40.01 -1.77
N ASN A 478 1.06 -39.41 -2.95
CA ASN A 478 -0.05 -38.71 -3.59
C ASN A 478 -1.21 -39.66 -3.92
N ALA A 479 -0.93 -40.88 -4.41
CA ALA A 479 -1.95 -41.88 -4.68
C ALA A 479 -2.71 -42.31 -3.42
N ALA A 480 -2.01 -42.49 -2.29
CA ALA A 480 -2.62 -42.82 -1.01
C ALA A 480 -3.55 -41.72 -0.50
N ILE A 481 -3.12 -40.45 -0.55
CA ILE A 481 -3.95 -39.30 -0.18
C ILE A 481 -5.19 -39.23 -1.08
N ASN A 482 -5.01 -39.37 -2.39
CA ASN A 482 -6.10 -39.35 -3.36
C ASN A 482 -7.12 -40.48 -3.15
N ALA A 483 -6.66 -41.68 -2.79
CA ALA A 483 -7.55 -42.79 -2.48
C ALA A 483 -8.41 -42.48 -1.25
N ALA A 484 -7.80 -41.97 -0.17
CA ALA A 484 -8.53 -41.59 1.04
C ALA A 484 -9.54 -40.45 0.78
N MET A 485 -9.17 -39.45 -0.03
CA MET A 485 -10.06 -38.36 -0.40
C MET A 485 -11.26 -38.83 -1.24
N LYS A 486 -11.06 -39.82 -2.12
CA LYS A 486 -12.15 -40.43 -2.89
C LYS A 486 -13.09 -41.22 -1.99
N THR A 487 -12.56 -42.00 -1.04
CA THR A 487 -13.38 -42.72 -0.06
C THR A 487 -14.22 -41.76 0.78
N THR A 488 -13.63 -40.66 1.24
CA THR A 488 -14.34 -39.62 2.01
C THR A 488 -15.51 -39.04 1.22
N ALA A 489 -15.32 -38.76 -0.07
CA ALA A 489 -16.36 -38.23 -0.95
C ALA A 489 -17.39 -39.28 -1.41
N ALA A 490 -17.02 -40.56 -1.52
CA ALA A 490 -17.91 -41.59 -2.03
C ALA A 490 -18.77 -42.24 -0.95
N THR A 491 -18.20 -42.50 0.24
CA THR A 491 -18.85 -43.28 1.30
C THR A 491 -18.61 -42.72 2.71
N GLY A 492 -17.90 -41.60 2.84
CA GLY A 492 -17.57 -40.97 4.11
C GLY A 492 -18.37 -39.69 4.37
N ASP A 493 -17.77 -38.78 5.13
CA ASP A 493 -18.41 -37.54 5.60
C ASP A 493 -18.87 -36.60 4.47
N ALA A 494 -18.31 -36.71 3.28
CA ALA A 494 -18.68 -35.91 2.11
C ALA A 494 -19.62 -36.64 1.12
N SER A 495 -20.15 -37.81 1.48
CA SER A 495 -20.99 -38.64 0.59
C SER A 495 -22.32 -38.00 0.18
N ASP A 496 -22.82 -37.03 0.95
CA ASP A 496 -24.04 -36.28 0.64
C ASP A 496 -23.83 -35.19 -0.44
N LEU A 497 -22.58 -34.93 -0.85
CA LEU A 497 -22.23 -33.96 -1.89
C LEU A 497 -22.41 -34.54 -3.30
N VAL A 498 -23.63 -34.97 -3.61
CA VAL A 498 -24.00 -35.67 -4.87
C VAL A 498 -23.90 -34.80 -6.12
N ASP A 499 -23.86 -33.48 -5.96
CA ASP A 499 -23.79 -32.49 -7.05
C ASP A 499 -22.34 -32.20 -7.50
N ALA A 500 -21.37 -32.99 -7.02
CA ALA A 500 -19.96 -32.79 -7.26
C ALA A 500 -19.29 -34.00 -7.94
N PRO A 501 -19.53 -34.24 -9.26
CA PRO A 501 -18.94 -35.39 -9.95
C PRO A 501 -17.41 -35.33 -9.92
N GLY A 502 -16.79 -36.47 -9.59
CA GLY A 502 -15.34 -36.60 -9.48
C GLY A 502 -14.71 -35.92 -8.26
N LEU A 503 -15.53 -35.53 -7.27
CA LEU A 503 -15.04 -34.91 -6.04
C LEU A 503 -14.07 -35.84 -5.30
N ARG A 504 -12.99 -35.22 -4.82
CA ARG A 504 -12.09 -35.76 -3.82
C ARG A 504 -12.12 -34.78 -2.66
N ALA A 505 -12.32 -35.24 -1.41
CA ALA A 505 -12.41 -34.34 -0.28
C ALA A 505 -11.64 -34.83 0.95
N LEU A 506 -11.07 -33.89 1.70
CA LEU A 506 -10.75 -34.07 3.11
C LEU A 506 -11.80 -33.30 3.91
N VAL A 507 -12.32 -33.93 4.95
CA VAL A 507 -13.31 -33.36 5.87
C VAL A 507 -12.83 -33.63 7.27
N GLY A 508 -13.03 -32.68 8.17
CA GLY A 508 -12.74 -32.91 9.57
C GLY A 508 -13.18 -31.78 10.47
N THR A 509 -13.21 -32.11 11.76
CA THR A 509 -13.48 -31.18 12.84
C THR A 509 -12.49 -31.40 13.97
N ASN A 510 -12.32 -30.40 14.85
CA ASN A 510 -11.59 -30.55 16.11
C ASN A 510 -12.53 -30.83 17.29
N GLY A 511 -13.35 -31.88 17.17
CA GLY A 511 -14.42 -32.22 18.11
C GLY A 511 -15.75 -31.50 17.82
N PRO A 512 -16.79 -31.69 18.66
CA PRO A 512 -18.13 -31.12 18.43
C PRO A 512 -18.18 -29.58 18.46
N GLN A 513 -17.19 -28.99 19.15
CA GLN A 513 -17.03 -27.57 19.41
C GLN A 513 -15.86 -26.96 18.62
N GLY A 514 -15.10 -27.80 17.90
CA GLY A 514 -13.94 -27.36 17.15
C GLY A 514 -14.31 -26.81 15.79
N PRO A 515 -13.39 -26.07 15.15
CA PRO A 515 -13.60 -25.62 13.79
C PRO A 515 -13.79 -26.77 12.82
N GLY A 516 -14.59 -26.52 11.79
CA GLY A 516 -14.88 -27.45 10.70
C GLY A 516 -14.12 -27.05 9.45
N TRP A 517 -13.55 -28.05 8.78
CA TRP A 517 -12.81 -27.87 7.55
C TRP A 517 -13.37 -28.75 6.44
N PHE A 518 -13.32 -28.22 5.22
CA PHE A 518 -13.50 -28.98 4.00
C PHE A 518 -12.42 -28.55 2.99
N LEU A 519 -11.68 -29.51 2.47
CA LEU A 519 -10.76 -29.33 1.34
C LEU A 519 -11.20 -30.25 0.20
N GLY A 520 -11.84 -29.67 -0.82
CA GLY A 520 -12.34 -30.37 -1.99
C GLY A 520 -11.48 -30.13 -3.22
N ILE A 521 -11.35 -31.14 -4.08
CA ILE A 521 -10.77 -31.01 -5.41
C ILE A 521 -11.76 -31.60 -6.43
N GLN A 522 -12.25 -30.75 -7.32
CA GLN A 522 -13.19 -31.12 -8.38
C GLN A 522 -12.73 -30.53 -9.72
N GLY A 523 -12.42 -31.40 -10.68
CA GLY A 523 -11.84 -30.97 -11.96
C GLY A 523 -10.56 -30.14 -11.73
N ASN A 524 -10.57 -28.89 -12.21
CA ASN A 524 -9.46 -27.95 -12.06
C ASN A 524 -9.66 -26.94 -10.90
N ARG A 525 -10.52 -27.24 -9.93
CA ARG A 525 -10.82 -26.36 -8.79
C ARG A 525 -10.39 -27.01 -7.48
N VAL A 526 -9.72 -26.23 -6.64
CA VAL A 526 -9.46 -26.54 -5.23
C VAL A 526 -10.36 -25.64 -4.40
N VAL A 527 -11.15 -26.24 -3.52
CA VAL A 527 -12.16 -25.58 -2.69
C VAL A 527 -11.76 -25.72 -1.23
N VAL A 528 -11.61 -24.62 -0.52
CA VAL A 528 -11.28 -24.59 0.91
C VAL A 528 -12.43 -23.91 1.65
N ILE A 529 -13.00 -24.58 2.64
CA ILE A 529 -14.03 -24.01 3.51
C ILE A 529 -13.60 -24.19 4.97
N TYR A 530 -13.79 -23.13 5.75
CA TYR A 530 -13.52 -23.09 7.17
C TYR A 530 -14.73 -22.49 7.89
N CYS A 531 -15.16 -23.15 8.98
CA CYS A 531 -16.22 -22.67 9.85
C CYS A 531 -15.79 -22.70 11.33
N GLU A 532 -16.23 -21.72 12.12
CA GLU A 532 -15.99 -21.65 13.57
C GLU A 532 -17.25 -21.88 14.40
N GLY A 533 -17.06 -22.40 15.63
CA GLY A 533 -18.12 -22.61 16.60
C GLY A 533 -18.76 -24.00 16.55
N GLU A 534 -19.92 -24.14 17.20
CA GLU A 534 -20.61 -25.42 17.34
C GLU A 534 -21.00 -26.04 16.01
N LYS A 535 -20.79 -27.37 15.89
CA LYS A 535 -21.18 -28.17 14.72
C LYS A 535 -20.57 -27.69 13.40
N SER A 536 -19.41 -27.04 13.47
CA SER A 536 -18.75 -26.46 12.30
C SER A 536 -18.38 -27.47 11.21
N GLY A 537 -18.15 -28.75 11.56
CA GLY A 537 -17.92 -29.81 10.57
C GLY A 537 -19.14 -30.05 9.65
N THR A 538 -20.35 -29.95 10.18
CA THR A 538 -21.57 -30.01 9.36
C THR A 538 -21.79 -28.70 8.60
N ALA A 539 -21.43 -27.57 9.22
CA ALA A 539 -21.54 -26.25 8.57
C ALA A 539 -20.64 -26.17 7.32
N SER A 540 -19.39 -26.64 7.39
CA SER A 540 -18.48 -26.63 6.23
C SER A 540 -19.00 -27.50 5.08
N LEU A 541 -19.64 -28.63 5.38
CA LEU A 541 -20.31 -29.48 4.39
C LEU A 541 -21.56 -28.83 3.79
N ALA A 542 -22.36 -28.11 4.58
CA ALA A 542 -23.53 -27.38 4.08
C ALA A 542 -23.13 -26.27 3.08
N VAL A 543 -22.09 -25.51 3.42
CA VAL A 543 -21.49 -24.51 2.51
C VAL A 543 -20.98 -25.20 1.22
N ALA A 544 -20.29 -26.33 1.34
CA ALA A 544 -19.80 -27.08 0.18
C ALA A 544 -20.95 -27.58 -0.71
N GLN A 545 -22.02 -28.09 -0.11
CA GLN A 545 -23.21 -28.56 -0.81
C GLN A 545 -23.87 -27.43 -1.59
N ARG A 546 -24.00 -26.26 -0.97
CA ARG A 546 -24.55 -25.07 -1.62
C ARG A 546 -23.72 -24.66 -2.83
N TYR A 547 -22.41 -24.56 -2.65
CA TYR A 547 -21.46 -24.22 -3.72
C TYR A 547 -21.55 -25.16 -4.92
N PHE A 548 -21.47 -26.48 -4.71
CA PHE A 548 -21.48 -27.43 -5.83
C PHE A 548 -22.83 -27.48 -6.56
N ARG A 549 -23.94 -27.15 -5.88
CA ARG A 549 -25.26 -27.03 -6.52
C ARG A 549 -25.34 -25.83 -7.47
N GLU A 550 -24.73 -24.70 -7.09
CA GLU A 550 -24.76 -23.46 -7.88
C GLU A 550 -23.75 -23.45 -9.02
N MET A 551 -22.64 -24.18 -8.90
CA MET A 551 -21.58 -24.27 -9.92
C MET A 551 -21.90 -25.18 -11.12
N ARG A 552 -23.14 -25.65 -11.24
CA ARG A 552 -23.60 -26.59 -12.28
C ARG A 552 -23.64 -25.99 -13.68
#